data_AF-A0A452XTN1-F1
#
_entry.id   AF-A0A452XTN1-F1
#
_cell.length_a   1.000
_cell.length_b   1.000
_cell.length_c   1.000
_cell.angle_alpha   90.00
_cell.angle_beta   90.00
_cell.angle_gamma   90.00
#
_symmetry.space_group_name_H-M   'P 1'
#
loop_
_entity.id
_entity.type
_entity.pdbx_description
1 polymer ?
#
loop_
_entity_poly.entity_id
_entity_poly.type
_entity_poly.pdbx_seq_one_letter_code
_entity_poly.pdbx_strand_id
1 'polypeptide(L)' 'MIWKHRNACVFDNATPSIEMLVHRIKEEARCWAKAGVQGLRVVLPTTWDIH' A
#
# COMPACT_ATOMS: atom_id res chain seq x y z
N MET A 1 1.05 -3.56 2.68
CA MET A 1 2.27 -3.53 3.53
C MET A 1 3.48 -4.25 2.91
N ILE A 2 4.65 -3.58 2.89
CA ILE A 2 5.92 -4.06 2.31
C ILE A 2 6.43 -5.35 3.00
N TRP A 3 6.41 -5.37 4.33
CA TRP A 3 6.84 -6.52 5.12
C TRP A 3 6.11 -7.81 4.73
N LYS A 4 4.77 -7.76 4.66
CA LYS A 4 3.95 -8.92 4.29
C LYS A 4 4.25 -9.42 2.87
N HIS A 5 4.45 -8.52 1.91
CA HIS A 5 4.78 -8.90 0.52
C HIS A 5 6.15 -9.59 0.42
N ARG A 6 7.17 -9.05 1.11
CA ARG A 6 8.49 -9.66 1.18
C ARG A 6 8.45 -11.05 1.81
N ASN A 7 7.70 -11.19 2.91
CA ASN A 7 7.52 -12.48 3.56
C ASN A 7 6.83 -13.49 2.64
N ALA A 8 5.77 -13.10 1.93
CA ALA A 8 5.11 -14.00 0.99
C ALA A 8 6.04 -14.47 -0.14
N CYS A 9 6.94 -13.60 -0.62
CA CYS A 9 7.93 -14.01 -1.62
C CYS A 9 8.93 -15.05 -1.07
N VAL A 10 9.29 -14.93 0.21
CA VAL A 10 10.27 -15.82 0.87
C VAL A 10 9.65 -17.13 1.33
N PHE A 11 8.46 -17.06 1.93
CA PHE A 11 7.83 -18.20 2.61
C PHE A 11 6.79 -18.91 1.73
N ASP A 12 6.11 -18.19 0.84
CA ASP A 12 4.99 -18.72 0.04
C ASP A 12 5.34 -18.89 -1.45
N ASN A 13 6.61 -18.68 -1.83
CA ASN A 13 7.09 -18.66 -3.22
C ASN A 13 6.29 -17.70 -4.12
N ALA A 14 5.71 -16.64 -3.55
CA ALA A 14 5.00 -15.64 -4.33
C ALA A 14 5.99 -14.89 -5.24
N THR A 15 5.59 -14.63 -6.49
CA THR A 15 6.41 -13.84 -7.41
C THR A 15 6.51 -12.39 -6.92
N PRO A 16 7.72 -11.81 -6.80
CA PRO A 16 7.87 -10.42 -6.43
C PRO A 16 7.24 -9.50 -7.50
N SER A 17 6.29 -8.67 -7.08
CA SER A 17 5.67 -7.66 -7.95
C SER A 17 5.56 -6.33 -7.22
N ILE A 18 6.30 -5.34 -7.73
CA ILE A 18 6.25 -3.96 -7.21
C ILE A 18 4.91 -3.31 -7.53
N GLU A 19 4.36 -3.57 -8.71
CA GLU A 19 3.06 -3.04 -9.11
C GLU A 19 1.94 -3.51 -8.16
N MET A 20 1.89 -4.82 -7.87
CA MET A 20 0.92 -5.37 -6.92
C MET A 20 1.11 -4.80 -5.52
N LEU A 21 2.37 -4.63 -5.07
CA LEU A 21 2.68 -4.05 -3.77
C LEU A 21 2.18 -2.59 -3.68
N VAL A 22 2.47 -1.77 -4.69
CA VAL A 22 2.03 -0.36 -4.75
C VAL A 22 0.51 -0.28 -4.79
N HIS A 23 -0.15 -1.11 -5.61
CA HIS A 23 -1.60 -1.17 -5.67
C HIS A 23 -2.21 -1.45 -4.29
N ARG A 24 -1.73 -2.47 -3.58
CA ARG A 24 -2.23 -2.82 -2.24
C ARG A 24 -2.02 -1.69 -1.22
N ILE A 25 -0.90 -0.96 -1.29
CA ILE A 25 -0.66 0.18 -0.40
C ILE A 25 -1.65 1.32 -0.70
N LYS A 26 -1.93 1.61 -1.98
CA LYS A 26 -2.93 2.63 -2.37
C LYS A 26 -4.33 2.27 -1.86
N GLU A 27 -4.74 1.02 -1.98
CA GLU A 27 -6.05 0.58 -1.48
C GLU A 27 -6.16 0.71 0.05
N GLU A 28 -5.11 0.35 0.79
CA GLU A 28 -5.06 0.53 2.24
C GLU A 28 -5.12 2.02 2.64
N ALA A 29 -4.42 2.88 1.92
CA ALA A 29 -4.49 4.33 2.09
C ALA A 29 -5.92 4.88 1.85
N ARG A 30 -6.62 4.40 0.81
CA ARG A 30 -8.02 4.75 0.56
C ARG A 30 -8.94 4.29 1.70
N CYS A 31 -8.74 3.09 2.22
CA CYS A 31 -9.49 2.61 3.39
C CYS A 31 -9.31 3.53 4.61
N TRP A 32 -8.09 3.99 4.87
CA TRP A 32 -7.81 4.92 5.96
C TRP A 32 -8.43 6.31 5.72
N ALA A 33 -8.38 6.81 4.49
CA ALA A 33 -9.05 8.05 4.12
C ALA A 33 -10.56 7.96 4.36
N LYS A 34 -11.18 6.85 3.94
CA LYS A 34 -12.61 6.57 4.18
C LYS A 34 -12.95 6.44 5.67
N ALA A 35 -12.01 5.95 6.48
CA ALA A 35 -12.16 5.88 7.93
C ALA A 35 -11.95 7.24 8.63
N GLY A 36 -11.65 8.31 7.88
CA GLY A 36 -11.48 9.67 8.41
C GLY A 36 -10.11 9.96 9.00
N VAL A 37 -9.09 9.15 8.69
CA VAL A 37 -7.71 9.40 9.14
C VAL A 37 -7.21 10.69 8.49
N GLN A 38 -6.77 11.63 9.32
CA GLN A 38 -6.21 12.90 8.89
C GLN A 38 -4.69 12.77 8.66
N GLY A 39 -4.12 13.64 7.81
CA GLY A 39 -2.68 13.70 7.58
C GLY A 39 -2.11 12.70 6.57
N LEU A 40 -2.93 11.86 5.92
CA LEU A 40 -2.49 10.92 4.89
C LEU A 40 -1.74 11.60 3.72
N ARG A 41 -2.14 12.82 3.36
CA ARG A 41 -1.48 13.61 2.29
C ARG A 41 -0.04 14.03 2.63
N VAL A 42 0.34 14.03 3.91
CA VAL A 42 1.72 14.37 4.33
C VAL A 42 2.65 13.17 4.19
N VAL A 43 2.11 11.96 4.35
CA VAL A 43 2.90 10.71 4.38
C VAL A 43 2.88 9.94 3.06
N LEU A 44 1.93 10.24 2.17
CA LEU A 44 1.81 9.57 0.87
C LEU A 44 2.38 10.42 -0.27
N PRO A 45 2.91 9.78 -1.33
CA PRO A 45 3.33 10.49 -2.53
C PRO A 45 2.18 11.30 -3.14
N THR A 46 2.47 12.52 -3.59
CA THR A 46 1.49 13.39 -4.25
C THR A 46 0.92 12.80 -5.55
N THR A 47 1.66 11.88 -6.18
CA THR A 47 1.21 11.16 -7.39
C THR A 47 0.17 10.06 -7.10
N TRP A 48 -0.13 9.78 -5.83
CA TRP A 48 -1.05 8.73 -5.41
C TRP A 48 -2.41 9.28 -5.03
N ASP A 49 -2.86 10.33 -5.72
CA ASP A 49 -4.04 11.09 -5.36
C ASP A 49 -5.20 10.19 -4.89
N ILE A 50 -5.46 10.28 -3.59
CA ILE A 50 -6.47 9.51 -2.85
C ILE A 50 -7.62 10.48 -2.56
N HIS A 51 -8.28 10.90 -3.63
CA HIS A 51 -9.57 11.56 -3.58
C HIS A 51 -10.69 10.55 -3.30
#